data_AF-X0ZXH0-F1
#
_entry.id   AF-X0ZXH0-F1
#
_cell.length_a   1.000
_cell.length_b   1.000
_cell.length_c   1.000
_cell.angle_alpha   90.00
_cell.angle_beta   90.00
_cell.angle_gamma   90.00
#
_symmetry.space_group_name_H-M   'P 1'
#
loop_
_entity.id
_entity.type
_entity.pdbx_description
1 polymer ?
#
loop_
_entity_poly.entity_id
_entity_poly.type
_entity_poly.pdbx_seq_one_letter_code
_entity_poly.pdbx_strand_id
1 'polypeptide(L)'
;MVSIKKKIIDEKAYYYIEHSYRKNGQVHKKEKYLGTKIPKNIEKLKEDLLLELYQEVWFKKFDIIKDNFSKRKKNIPKSIEEKDLEYFAIIFTYTTNKIEGSTLTYRETALLLEKGITPANRSIEDIKEAEQHREVFYDMLKYDKKISMSTLLYWLISVSVKCYKSRYTPQILIKILIRLCFHSCKKYCETLVITSLLENLQGINGIPSRFSDIFTPTH
;
A
#
# COMPACT_ATOMS: atom_id res chain seq x y z
N MET A 1 -14.18 9.48 0.54
CA MET A 1 -13.29 10.65 0.27
C MET A 1 -13.75 11.82 1.15
N VAL A 2 -12.84 12.67 1.63
CA VAL A 2 -13.24 13.90 2.36
C VAL A 2 -13.88 14.87 1.37
N SER A 3 -15.08 15.35 1.68
CA SER A 3 -15.86 16.23 0.81
C SER A 3 -16.05 17.60 1.45
N ILE A 4 -16.23 18.63 0.62
CA ILE A 4 -16.54 19.99 1.08
C ILE A 4 -18.05 20.16 1.05
N LYS A 5 -18.61 20.72 2.11
CA LYS A 5 -20.03 20.99 2.27
C LYS A 5 -20.27 22.47 2.55
N LYS A 6 -21.19 23.05 1.81
CA LYS A 6 -21.69 24.41 2.03
C LYS A 6 -23.00 24.33 2.80
N LYS A 7 -23.13 25.10 3.88
CA LYS A 7 -24.36 25.32 4.63
C LYS A 7 -24.70 26.81 4.57
N ILE A 8 -25.96 27.17 4.37
CA ILE A 8 -26.44 28.55 4.41
C ILE A 8 -27.17 28.73 5.73
N ILE A 9 -26.75 29.70 6.54
CA ILE A 9 -27.36 30.04 7.82
C ILE A 9 -27.45 31.57 7.83
N ASP A 10 -28.65 32.11 8.04
CA ASP A 10 -28.91 33.56 8.06
C ASP A 10 -28.29 34.31 6.87
N GLU A 11 -28.60 33.85 5.66
CA GLU A 11 -28.11 34.36 4.36
C GLU A 11 -26.59 34.29 4.15
N LYS A 12 -25.82 33.81 5.13
CA LYS A 12 -24.37 33.66 5.05
C LYS A 12 -24.00 32.22 4.72
N ALA A 13 -23.03 32.07 3.82
CA ALA A 13 -22.48 30.78 3.44
C ALA A 13 -21.36 30.36 4.39
N TYR A 14 -21.43 29.12 4.86
CA TYR A 14 -20.46 28.48 5.74
C TYR A 14 -19.96 27.18 5.13
N TYR A 15 -18.65 26.96 5.20
CA TYR A 15 -18.01 25.80 4.59
C TYR A 15 -17.50 24.83 5.66
N TYR A 16 -17.61 23.53 5.36
CA TYR A 16 -17.17 22.42 6.20
C TYR A 16 -16.44 21.41 5.32
N ILE A 17 -15.47 20.70 5.90
CA ILE A 17 -15.05 19.40 5.37
C ILE A 17 -15.76 18.30 6.14
N GLU A 18 -16.20 17.25 5.45
CA GLU A 18 -16.82 16.09 6.07
C GLU A 18 -16.28 14.77 5.51
N HIS A 19 -16.19 13.77 6.39
CA HIS A 19 -15.87 12.40 6.04
C HIS A 19 -16.82 11.43 6.73
N SER A 20 -17.44 10.53 5.95
CA SER A 20 -18.29 9.47 6.48
C SER A 20 -17.48 8.19 6.66
N TYR A 21 -17.62 7.52 7.80
CA TYR A 21 -16.93 6.29 8.13
C TYR A 21 -17.86 5.32 8.86
N ARG A 22 -17.55 4.02 8.79
CA ARG A 22 -18.32 3.00 9.51
C ARG A 22 -17.58 2.56 10.77
N LYS A 23 -18.30 2.48 11.89
CA LYS A 23 -17.81 1.95 13.17
C LYS A 23 -18.93 1.12 13.79
N ASN A 24 -18.63 -0.12 14.16
CA ASN A 24 -19.58 -1.06 14.76
C ASN A 24 -20.91 -1.22 13.97
N GLY A 25 -20.81 -1.28 12.65
CA GLY A 25 -21.97 -1.41 11.75
C GLY A 25 -22.76 -0.12 11.50
N GLN A 26 -22.49 0.96 12.23
CA GLN A 26 -23.16 2.24 12.08
C GLN A 26 -22.34 3.21 11.23
N VAL A 27 -23.02 4.07 10.47
CA VAL A 27 -22.40 5.13 9.68
C VAL A 27 -22.29 6.39 10.55
N HIS A 28 -21.06 6.83 10.78
CA HIS A 28 -20.74 8.06 11.47
C HIS A 28 -20.20 9.09 10.49
N LYS A 29 -20.30 10.36 10.86
CA LYS A 29 -19.79 11.48 10.08
C LYS A 29 -18.93 12.38 10.97
N LYS A 30 -17.72 12.69 10.51
CA LYS A 30 -16.84 13.69 11.15
C LYS A 30 -16.84 14.94 10.27
N GLU A 31 -17.22 16.08 10.84
CA GLU A 31 -17.26 17.38 10.16
C GLU A 31 -16.27 18.34 10.85
N LYS A 32 -15.59 19.19 10.08
CA LYS A 32 -14.73 20.27 10.58
C LYS A 32 -15.06 21.57 9.85
N TYR A 33 -15.31 22.62 10.62
CA TYR A 33 -15.68 23.93 10.10
C TYR A 33 -14.48 24.66 9.48
N LEU A 34 -14.71 25.31 8.33
CA LEU A 34 -13.68 26.00 7.55
C LEU A 34 -13.81 27.53 7.57
N GLY A 35 -14.95 28.08 8.01
CA GLY A 35 -15.24 29.51 7.90
C GLY A 35 -16.27 29.86 6.83
N THR A 36 -16.35 31.15 6.50
CA THR A 36 -17.22 31.72 5.46
C THR A 36 -16.61 31.71 4.06
N LYS A 37 -15.33 31.33 3.93
CA LYS A 37 -14.61 31.16 2.67
C LYS A 37 -13.78 29.88 2.73
N ILE A 38 -13.54 29.25 1.59
CA ILE A 38 -12.70 28.04 1.52
C ILE A 38 -11.22 28.47 1.66
N PRO A 39 -10.48 27.94 2.65
CA PRO A 39 -9.06 28.24 2.83
C PRO A 39 -8.21 27.70 1.68
N LYS A 40 -7.10 28.39 1.33
CA LYS A 40 -6.17 27.93 0.29
C LYS A 40 -5.47 26.60 0.64
N ASN A 41 -5.28 26.32 1.94
CA ASN A 41 -4.67 25.09 2.47
C ASN A 41 -5.67 23.93 2.66
N ILE A 42 -6.76 23.90 1.88
CA ILE A 42 -7.86 22.94 2.03
C ILE A 42 -7.41 21.48 2.03
N GLU A 43 -6.42 21.15 1.21
CA GLU A 43 -5.97 19.77 1.09
C GLU A 43 -5.23 19.27 2.34
N LYS A 44 -4.42 20.14 2.95
CA LYS A 44 -3.81 19.83 4.25
C LYS A 44 -4.87 19.63 5.33
N LEU A 45 -5.94 20.44 5.33
CA LEU A 45 -7.04 20.28 6.28
C LEU A 45 -7.81 18.96 6.06
N LYS A 46 -7.94 18.49 4.81
CA LYS A 46 -8.50 17.16 4.50
C LYS A 46 -7.59 16.05 5.02
N GLU A 47 -6.28 16.17 4.82
CA GLU A 47 -5.27 15.22 5.35
C GLU A 47 -5.35 15.14 6.88
N ASP A 48 -5.36 16.29 7.56
CA ASP A 48 -5.43 16.38 9.02
C ASP A 48 -6.72 15.72 9.55
N LEU A 49 -7.88 15.98 8.92
CA LEU A 49 -9.15 15.34 9.29
C LEU A 49 -9.09 13.81 9.17
N LEU A 50 -8.45 13.30 8.12
CA LEU A 50 -8.28 11.86 7.92
C LEU A 50 -7.34 11.26 8.96
N LEU A 51 -6.22 11.92 9.24
CA LEU A 51 -5.26 11.47 10.27
C LEU A 51 -5.90 11.40 11.65
N GLU A 52 -6.64 12.45 12.03
CA GLU A 52 -7.42 12.47 13.27
C GLU A 52 -8.41 11.29 13.33
N LEU A 53 -9.09 10.99 12.22
CA LEU A 53 -10.04 9.87 12.12
C LEU A 53 -9.33 8.51 12.19
N TYR A 54 -8.17 8.37 11.56
CA TYR A 54 -7.36 7.16 11.62
C TYR A 54 -6.86 6.86 13.03
N GLN A 55 -6.37 7.86 13.73
CA GLN A 55 -5.97 7.76 15.13
C GLN A 55 -7.13 7.30 16.03
N GLU A 56 -8.30 7.91 15.85
CA GLU A 56 -9.46 7.64 16.70
C GLU A 56 -10.08 6.25 16.46
N VAL A 57 -10.16 5.82 15.20
CA VAL A 57 -10.94 4.63 14.81
C VAL A 57 -10.06 3.39 14.60
N TRP A 58 -8.84 3.57 14.10
CA TRP A 58 -8.04 2.47 13.56
C TRP A 58 -6.78 2.18 14.37
N PHE A 59 -6.11 3.19 14.94
CA PHE A 59 -4.81 2.97 15.60
C PHE A 59 -4.92 1.97 16.76
N LYS A 60 -5.93 2.14 17.63
CA LYS A 60 -6.21 1.18 18.71
C LYS A 60 -6.42 -0.25 18.20
N LYS A 61 -7.06 -0.41 17.02
CA LYS A 61 -7.26 -1.75 16.42
C LYS A 61 -5.96 -2.32 15.90
N PHE A 62 -5.11 -1.50 15.27
CA PHE A 62 -3.80 -1.91 14.81
C PHE A 62 -2.89 -2.31 15.96
N ASP A 63 -2.91 -1.58 17.07
CA ASP A 63 -2.16 -1.92 18.28
C ASP A 63 -2.59 -3.30 18.80
N ILE A 64 -3.91 -3.55 18.91
CA ILE A 64 -4.44 -4.86 19.33
C ILE A 64 -4.01 -5.98 18.37
N ILE A 65 -4.07 -5.75 17.06
CA ILE A 65 -3.65 -6.73 16.05
C ILE A 65 -2.15 -7.02 16.19
N LYS A 66 -1.31 -5.97 16.30
CA LYS A 66 0.14 -6.06 16.46
C LYS A 66 0.52 -6.82 17.73
N ASP A 67 -0.14 -6.53 18.84
CA ASP A 67 0.11 -7.19 20.13
C ASP A 67 -0.26 -8.67 20.07
N ASN A 68 -1.42 -8.99 19.53
CA ASN A 68 -1.87 -10.37 19.38
C ASN A 68 -0.95 -11.17 18.44
N PHE A 69 -0.56 -10.57 17.32
CA PHE A 69 0.40 -11.16 16.40
C PHE A 69 1.74 -11.41 17.09
N SER A 70 2.29 -10.42 17.80
CA SER A 70 3.59 -10.52 18.48
C SER A 70 3.59 -11.60 19.55
N LYS A 71 2.48 -11.77 20.28
CA LYS A 71 2.31 -12.86 21.25
C LYS A 71 2.31 -14.23 20.59
N ARG A 72 1.58 -14.38 19.47
CA ARG A 72 1.52 -15.64 18.73
C ARG A 72 2.85 -16.01 18.10
N LYS A 73 3.54 -15.03 17.49
CA LYS A 73 4.82 -15.22 16.81
C LYS A 73 5.88 -15.88 17.69
N LYS A 74 5.91 -15.58 18.99
CA LYS A 74 6.86 -16.20 19.95
C LYS A 74 6.77 -17.72 20.03
N ASN A 75 5.62 -18.30 19.69
CA ASN A 75 5.35 -19.73 19.81
C ASN A 75 5.27 -20.43 18.44
N ILE A 76 5.55 -19.73 17.33
CA ILE A 76 5.53 -20.31 16.00
C ILE A 76 6.87 -20.99 15.73
N PRO A 77 6.90 -22.29 15.35
CA PRO A 77 8.14 -22.94 14.92
C PRO A 77 8.71 -22.25 13.68
N LYS A 78 10.05 -22.14 13.61
CA LYS A 78 10.74 -21.49 12.49
C LYS A 78 10.34 -22.06 11.12
N SER A 79 10.13 -23.37 11.03
CA SER A 79 9.71 -24.03 9.79
C SER A 79 8.31 -23.62 9.31
N ILE A 80 7.43 -23.24 10.24
CA ILE A 80 6.11 -22.69 9.90
C ILE A 80 6.26 -21.23 9.47
N GLU A 81 7.07 -20.44 10.18
CA GLU A 81 7.36 -19.05 9.79
C GLU A 81 7.96 -18.95 8.39
N GLU A 82 8.90 -19.84 8.04
CA GLU A 82 9.49 -19.90 6.70
C GLU A 82 8.46 -20.27 5.62
N LYS A 83 7.53 -21.19 5.92
CA LYS A 83 6.44 -21.56 5.01
C LYS A 83 5.43 -20.44 4.82
N ASP A 84 5.04 -19.76 5.89
CA ASP A 84 4.12 -18.62 5.85
C ASP A 84 4.74 -17.47 5.06
N LEU A 85 6.05 -17.22 5.25
CA LEU A 85 6.78 -16.20 4.50
C LEU A 85 6.85 -16.52 3.01
N GLU A 86 7.13 -17.77 2.64
CA GLU A 86 7.16 -18.20 1.23
C GLU A 86 5.77 -18.08 0.59
N TYR A 87 4.73 -18.54 1.28
CA TYR A 87 3.35 -18.39 0.83
C TYR A 87 2.98 -16.91 0.62
N PHE A 88 3.36 -16.04 1.56
CA PHE A 88 3.17 -14.60 1.43
C PHE A 88 3.93 -14.04 0.22
N ALA A 89 5.20 -14.42 0.03
CA ALA A 89 6.02 -13.97 -1.09
C ALA A 89 5.39 -14.31 -2.46
N ILE A 90 4.81 -15.51 -2.58
CA ILE A 90 4.14 -15.96 -3.80
C ILE A 90 2.84 -15.18 -4.04
N ILE A 91 2.00 -15.03 -3.02
CA ILE A 91 0.75 -14.26 -3.14
C ILE A 91 1.04 -12.80 -3.44
N PHE A 92 2.02 -12.23 -2.74
CA PHE A 92 2.43 -10.84 -2.94
C PHE A 92 2.91 -10.61 -4.37
N THR A 93 3.80 -11.48 -4.86
CA THR A 93 4.28 -11.45 -6.25
C THR A 93 3.12 -11.58 -7.25
N TYR A 94 2.31 -12.63 -7.13
CA TYR A 94 1.17 -12.85 -8.03
C TYR A 94 0.22 -11.66 -8.04
N THR A 95 -0.21 -11.19 -6.87
CA THR A 95 -1.20 -10.10 -6.77
C THR A 95 -0.65 -8.79 -7.31
N THR A 96 0.64 -8.50 -7.07
CA THR A 96 1.31 -7.32 -7.61
C THR A 96 1.39 -7.36 -9.13
N ASN A 97 2.00 -8.40 -9.70
CA ASN A 97 2.14 -8.49 -11.15
C ASN A 97 0.76 -8.56 -11.82
N LYS A 98 -0.26 -9.16 -11.17
CA LYS A 98 -1.62 -9.20 -11.72
C LYS A 98 -2.26 -7.81 -11.83
N ILE A 99 -2.03 -6.94 -10.84
CA ILE A 99 -2.48 -5.54 -10.88
C ILE A 99 -1.79 -4.78 -12.02
N GLU A 100 -0.52 -5.11 -12.30
CA GLU A 100 0.28 -4.52 -13.38
C GLU A 100 -0.04 -5.12 -14.77
N GLY A 101 -0.91 -6.13 -14.83
CA GLY A 101 -1.41 -6.71 -16.08
C GLY A 101 -0.78 -8.04 -16.49
N SER A 102 -0.04 -8.71 -15.60
CA SER A 102 0.49 -10.05 -15.86
C SER A 102 -0.61 -11.05 -16.20
N THR A 103 -0.29 -11.91 -17.17
CA THR A 103 -1.20 -12.96 -17.65
C THR A 103 -1.14 -14.23 -16.82
N LEU A 104 -0.12 -14.39 -15.96
CA LEU A 104 0.01 -15.54 -15.08
C LEU A 104 -1.21 -15.70 -14.17
N THR A 105 -1.60 -16.94 -13.94
CA THR A 105 -2.56 -17.33 -12.90
C THR A 105 -1.82 -17.61 -11.59
N TYR A 106 -2.55 -17.57 -10.46
CA TYR A 106 -1.96 -17.88 -9.15
C TYR A 106 -1.27 -19.25 -9.12
N ARG A 107 -1.89 -20.27 -9.72
CA ARG A 107 -1.33 -21.63 -9.77
C ARG A 107 -0.04 -21.69 -10.58
N GLU A 108 0.01 -21.01 -11.72
CA GLU A 108 1.22 -20.92 -12.54
C GLU A 108 2.34 -20.20 -11.81
N THR A 109 2.04 -19.07 -11.15
CA THR A 109 3.02 -18.34 -10.33
C THR A 109 3.52 -19.19 -9.16
N ALA A 110 2.64 -19.89 -8.45
CA ALA A 110 3.04 -20.76 -7.34
C ALA A 110 3.93 -21.92 -7.83
N LEU A 111 3.55 -22.61 -8.91
CA LEU A 111 4.37 -23.70 -9.47
C LEU A 111 5.72 -23.21 -10.00
N LEU A 112 5.75 -22.03 -10.60
CA LEU A 112 6.99 -21.39 -11.05
C LEU A 112 7.92 -21.10 -9.87
N LEU A 113 7.43 -20.42 -8.83
CA LEU A 113 8.27 -19.93 -7.73
C LEU A 113 8.62 -21.02 -6.71
N GLU A 114 7.70 -21.97 -6.43
CA GLU A 114 7.94 -23.05 -5.46
C GLU A 114 8.72 -24.22 -6.06
N LYS A 115 8.43 -24.56 -7.33
CA LYS A 115 8.88 -25.82 -7.94
C LYS A 115 9.76 -25.61 -9.19
N GLY A 116 9.97 -24.36 -9.61
CA GLY A 116 10.71 -24.06 -10.84
C GLY A 116 10.00 -24.53 -12.11
N ILE A 117 8.68 -24.78 -12.06
CA ILE A 117 7.94 -25.28 -13.22
C ILE A 117 7.50 -24.11 -14.09
N THR A 118 8.12 -23.98 -15.26
CA THR A 118 7.79 -22.90 -16.20
C THR A 118 6.40 -23.10 -16.84
N PRO A 119 5.51 -22.10 -16.76
CA PRO A 119 4.21 -22.13 -17.42
C PRO A 119 4.35 -22.16 -18.95
N ALA A 120 3.60 -23.05 -19.61
CA ALA A 120 3.52 -23.09 -21.08
C ALA A 120 2.67 -21.92 -21.61
N ASN A 121 2.98 -21.44 -22.82
CA ASN A 121 2.20 -20.41 -23.54
C ASN A 121 2.05 -19.07 -22.78
N ARG A 122 3.06 -18.70 -21.97
CA ARG A 122 3.14 -17.41 -21.28
C ARG A 122 4.32 -16.59 -21.82
N SER A 123 4.24 -15.28 -21.66
CA SER A 123 5.34 -14.39 -22.05
C SER A 123 6.55 -14.65 -21.15
N ILE A 124 7.74 -14.64 -21.74
CA ILE A 124 9.01 -14.80 -20.99
C ILE A 124 9.15 -13.63 -20.01
N GLU A 125 8.66 -12.45 -20.39
CA GLU A 125 8.66 -11.25 -19.58
C GLU A 125 7.85 -11.44 -18.29
N ASP A 126 6.62 -11.97 -18.35
CA ASP A 126 5.80 -12.18 -17.14
C ASP A 126 6.44 -13.23 -16.21
N ILE A 127 7.06 -14.28 -16.78
CA ILE A 127 7.78 -15.30 -16.03
C ILE A 127 8.97 -14.67 -15.29
N LYS A 128 9.80 -13.92 -16.01
CA LYS A 128 11.02 -13.31 -15.44
C LYS A 128 10.69 -12.20 -14.44
N GLU A 129 9.66 -11.42 -14.69
CA GLU A 129 9.18 -10.39 -13.77
C GLU A 129 8.70 -11.01 -12.45
N ALA A 130 7.97 -12.14 -12.50
CA ALA A 130 7.54 -12.84 -11.29
C ALA A 130 8.73 -13.41 -10.49
N GLU A 131 9.70 -14.02 -11.15
CA GLU A 131 10.92 -14.51 -10.51
C GLU A 131 11.68 -13.36 -9.82
N GLN A 132 11.95 -12.28 -10.57
CA GLN A 132 12.70 -11.13 -10.06
C GLN A 132 11.96 -10.38 -8.96
N HIS A 133 10.64 -10.25 -9.05
CA HIS A 133 9.84 -9.62 -8.01
C HIS A 133 9.96 -10.37 -6.68
N ARG A 134 9.94 -11.72 -6.68
CA ARG A 134 10.15 -12.53 -5.48
C ARG A 134 11.56 -12.37 -4.91
N GLU A 135 12.59 -12.33 -5.76
CA GLU A 135 13.97 -12.12 -5.31
C GLU A 135 14.14 -10.74 -4.66
N VAL A 136 13.64 -9.69 -5.31
CA VAL A 136 13.67 -8.33 -4.74
C VAL A 136 12.90 -8.25 -3.43
N PHE A 137 11.76 -8.95 -3.31
CA PHE A 137 11.05 -9.06 -2.04
C PHE A 137 11.94 -9.61 -0.91
N TYR A 138 12.70 -10.68 -1.17
CA TYR A 138 13.63 -11.24 -0.18
C TYR A 138 14.83 -10.33 0.10
N ASP A 139 15.34 -9.65 -0.91
CA ASP A 139 16.40 -8.65 -0.73
C ASP A 139 15.93 -7.52 0.18
N MET A 140 14.71 -7.03 -0.01
CA MET A 140 14.11 -5.99 0.82
C MET A 140 13.96 -6.42 2.28
N LEU A 141 13.59 -7.68 2.55
CA LEU A 141 13.48 -8.20 3.92
C LEU A 141 14.82 -8.34 4.62
N LYS A 142 15.89 -8.64 3.89
CA LYS A 142 17.25 -8.75 4.42
C LYS A 142 17.96 -7.39 4.52
N TYR A 143 17.38 -6.35 3.92
CA TYR A 143 17.99 -5.03 3.89
C TYR A 143 17.87 -4.32 5.24
N ASP A 144 19.00 -4.12 5.90
CA ASP A 144 19.11 -3.56 7.25
C ASP A 144 19.60 -2.11 7.29
N LYS A 145 19.93 -1.54 6.13
CA LYS A 145 20.43 -0.16 6.00
C LYS A 145 19.28 0.83 5.81
N LYS A 146 19.57 2.11 5.98
CA LYS A 146 18.63 3.18 5.62
C LYS A 146 18.37 3.15 4.12
N ILE A 147 17.09 3.07 3.74
CA ILE A 147 16.70 3.10 2.33
C ILE A 147 17.11 4.45 1.72
N SER A 148 17.93 4.37 0.67
CA SER A 148 18.37 5.52 -0.12
C SER A 148 17.68 5.50 -1.48
N MET A 149 17.70 6.63 -2.19
CA MET A 149 17.14 6.71 -3.55
C MET A 149 17.83 5.74 -4.50
N SER A 150 19.14 5.52 -4.39
CA SER A 150 19.86 4.55 -5.22
C SER A 150 19.43 3.12 -4.94
N THR A 151 19.17 2.77 -3.68
CA THR A 151 18.61 1.45 -3.30
C THR A 151 17.22 1.26 -3.90
N LEU A 152 16.36 2.27 -3.81
CA LEU A 152 15.02 2.21 -4.40
C LEU A 152 15.08 2.02 -5.92
N LEU A 153 15.95 2.77 -6.61
CA LEU A 153 16.15 2.63 -8.05
C LEU A 153 16.69 1.26 -8.43
N TYR A 154 17.61 0.71 -7.64
CA TYR A 154 18.13 -0.64 -7.85
C TYR A 154 17.00 -1.66 -7.82
N TRP A 155 16.19 -1.69 -6.75
CA TRP A 155 15.05 -2.62 -6.66
C TRP A 155 14.06 -2.44 -7.81
N LEU A 156 13.82 -1.19 -8.20
CA LEU A 156 12.89 -0.89 -9.30
C LEU A 156 13.35 -1.47 -10.64
N ILE A 157 14.63 -1.29 -10.95
CA ILE A 157 15.25 -1.81 -12.17
C ILE A 157 15.31 -3.33 -12.11
N SER A 158 15.60 -3.91 -10.95
CA SER A 158 15.70 -5.35 -10.76
C SER A 158 14.39 -6.10 -11.00
N VAL A 159 13.22 -5.49 -10.76
CA VAL A 159 11.91 -6.13 -11.03
C VAL A 159 11.46 -5.94 -12.49
N SER A 160 11.85 -4.82 -13.12
CA SER A 160 11.22 -4.37 -14.36
C SER A 160 11.96 -4.88 -15.62
N VAL A 161 11.78 -6.15 -16.00
CA VAL A 161 12.28 -6.67 -17.29
C VAL A 161 11.66 -5.96 -18.49
N LYS A 162 10.41 -5.50 -18.35
CA LYS A 162 9.68 -4.75 -19.39
C LYS A 162 10.27 -3.36 -19.69
N CYS A 163 11.20 -2.86 -18.88
CA CYS A 163 11.71 -1.49 -18.94
C CYS A 163 13.04 -1.30 -19.71
N TYR A 164 13.32 -2.12 -20.73
CA TYR A 164 14.35 -1.76 -21.73
C TYR A 164 13.79 -1.03 -22.96
N LYS A 165 12.45 -0.85 -23.06
CA LYS A 165 11.81 -0.23 -24.23
C LYS A 165 10.74 0.84 -23.99
N SER A 166 10.30 1.13 -22.77
CA SER A 166 9.25 2.15 -22.56
C SER A 166 9.63 3.20 -21.53
N ARG A 167 9.43 4.44 -21.93
CA ARG A 167 9.78 5.69 -21.27
C ARG A 167 8.81 5.96 -20.11
N TYR A 168 8.93 5.23 -19.00
CA TYR A 168 8.14 5.51 -17.78
C TYR A 168 8.99 6.27 -16.75
N THR A 169 8.48 7.42 -16.30
CA THR A 169 9.16 8.26 -15.32
C THR A 169 9.03 7.67 -13.90
N PRO A 170 10.01 7.87 -13.00
CA PRO A 170 10.02 7.33 -11.63
C PRO A 170 8.75 7.63 -10.82
N GLN A 171 8.03 8.70 -11.16
CA GLN A 171 6.81 9.15 -10.49
C GLN A 171 5.61 8.20 -10.70
N ILE A 172 5.53 7.52 -11.85
CA ILE A 172 4.46 6.56 -12.16
C ILE A 172 4.69 5.25 -11.40
N LEU A 173 5.95 4.82 -11.32
CA LEU A 173 6.37 3.62 -10.61
C LEU A 173 6.22 3.76 -9.07
N ILE A 174 6.51 4.94 -8.51
CA ILE A 174 6.21 5.23 -7.09
C ILE A 174 4.69 5.15 -6.83
N LYS A 175 3.85 5.65 -7.75
CA LYS A 175 2.39 5.53 -7.62
C LYS A 175 1.93 4.07 -7.68
N ILE A 176 2.55 3.23 -8.51
CA ILE A 176 2.23 1.81 -8.61
C ILE A 176 2.66 1.08 -7.32
N LEU A 177 3.90 1.28 -6.85
CA LEU A 177 4.40 0.71 -5.59
C LEU A 177 3.54 1.08 -4.37
N ILE A 178 3.11 2.34 -4.28
CA ILE A 178 2.19 2.80 -3.22
C ILE A 178 0.83 2.10 -3.37
N ARG A 179 0.28 2.01 -4.59
CA ARG A 179 -1.03 1.37 -4.85
C ARG A 179 -1.00 -0.14 -4.56
N LEU A 180 0.14 -0.79 -4.78
CA LEU A 180 0.42 -2.21 -4.50
C LEU A 180 0.55 -2.49 -3.00
N CYS A 181 1.35 -1.70 -2.28
CA CYS A 181 1.45 -1.78 -0.82
C CYS A 181 0.08 -1.62 -0.14
N PHE A 182 -0.79 -0.77 -0.70
CA PHE A 182 -2.13 -0.53 -0.17
C PHE A 182 -3.18 -1.59 -0.51
N HIS A 183 -3.13 -2.19 -1.71
CA HIS A 183 -4.11 -3.23 -2.10
C HIS A 183 -3.91 -4.51 -1.29
N SER A 184 -2.66 -4.91 -1.05
CA SER A 184 -2.32 -6.06 -0.19
C SER A 184 -2.74 -5.84 1.26
N CYS A 185 -2.59 -4.61 1.77
CA CYS A 185 -3.03 -4.20 3.12
C CYS A 185 -4.56 -4.34 3.34
N LYS A 186 -5.36 -4.29 2.27
CA LYS A 186 -6.83 -4.39 2.33
C LYS A 186 -7.36 -5.82 2.34
N LYS A 187 -6.55 -6.80 1.91
CA LYS A 187 -6.99 -8.19 1.69
C LYS A 187 -6.25 -9.22 2.56
N TYR A 188 -5.00 -8.93 2.95
CA TYR A 188 -4.17 -9.78 3.79
C TYR A 188 -3.54 -8.91 4.89
N CYS A 189 -4.16 -8.93 6.07
CA CYS A 189 -3.66 -8.21 7.23
C CYS A 189 -2.44 -8.95 7.80
N GLU A 190 -1.28 -8.78 7.17
CA GLU A 190 0.02 -9.13 7.75
C GLU A 190 0.86 -7.86 7.86
N THR A 191 0.92 -7.37 9.09
CA THR A 191 1.25 -5.98 9.41
C THR A 191 2.76 -5.68 9.36
N LEU A 192 3.63 -6.70 9.42
CA LEU A 192 5.07 -6.50 9.66
C LEU A 192 5.85 -5.96 8.45
N VAL A 193 5.62 -6.52 7.26
CA VAL A 193 6.35 -6.12 6.05
C VAL A 193 5.96 -4.70 5.65
N ILE A 194 4.67 -4.39 5.75
CA ILE A 194 4.09 -3.09 5.35
C ILE A 194 4.50 -1.97 6.32
N THR A 195 4.57 -2.20 7.64
CA THR A 195 5.05 -1.18 8.59
C THR A 195 6.54 -0.88 8.41
N SER A 196 7.38 -1.90 8.21
CA SER A 196 8.81 -1.70 7.97
C SER A 196 9.08 -0.98 6.65
N LEU A 197 8.33 -1.29 5.59
CA LEU A 197 8.40 -0.60 4.31
C LEU A 197 7.91 0.85 4.39
N LEU A 198 6.78 1.11 5.08
CA LEU A 198 6.21 2.45 5.20
C LEU A 198 7.04 3.38 6.09
N GLU A 199 7.59 2.89 7.20
CA GLU A 199 8.48 3.67 8.08
C GLU A 199 9.77 4.08 7.35
N ASN A 200 10.31 3.21 6.47
CA ASN A 200 11.50 3.54 5.69
C ASN A 200 11.22 4.44 4.47
N LEU A 201 10.03 4.35 3.86
CA LEU A 201 9.64 5.20 2.72
C LEU A 201 9.33 6.65 3.12
N GLN A 202 8.87 6.91 4.35
CA GLN A 202 8.60 8.27 4.85
C GLN A 202 9.86 9.17 4.94
N GLY A 203 11.07 8.61 4.81
CA GLY A 203 12.34 9.35 4.80
C GLY A 203 12.80 9.89 3.44
N ILE A 204 12.05 9.65 2.35
CA ILE A 204 12.45 10.06 0.99
C ILE A 204 11.80 11.41 0.64
N ASN A 205 12.63 12.48 0.61
CA ASN A 205 12.22 13.80 0.10
C ASN A 205 11.73 13.67 -1.35
N GLY A 206 10.46 14.02 -1.60
CA GLY A 206 9.83 13.98 -2.92
C GLY A 206 8.67 12.99 -3.08
N ILE A 207 8.37 12.19 -2.05
CA ILE A 207 7.09 11.47 -1.97
C ILE A 207 6.03 12.47 -1.49
N PRO A 208 4.88 12.61 -2.18
CA PRO A 208 3.82 13.48 -1.69
C PRO A 208 3.44 13.06 -0.26
N SER A 209 3.30 14.03 0.65
CA SER A 209 2.79 13.81 2.02
C SER A 209 1.38 13.19 2.05
N ARG A 210 0.74 13.05 0.89
CA ARG A 210 -0.65 12.65 0.73
C ARG A 210 -0.85 11.16 0.63
N PHE A 211 -1.11 10.58 1.80
CA PHE A 211 -1.90 9.37 1.94
C PHE A 211 -3.35 9.55 1.41
N SER A 212 -3.89 10.77 1.38
CA SER A 212 -5.30 11.06 1.10
C SER A 212 -5.73 10.93 -0.38
N ASP A 213 -4.83 11.20 -1.32
CA ASP A 213 -5.14 11.18 -2.77
C ASP A 213 -5.27 9.76 -3.34
N ILE A 214 -4.76 8.76 -2.62
CA ILE A 214 -4.68 7.35 -3.05
C ILE A 214 -6.00 6.58 -2.77
N PHE A 215 -6.85 7.09 -1.88
CA PHE A 215 -8.12 6.46 -1.48
C PHE A 215 -9.35 6.91 -2.28
N THR A 216 -9.15 7.63 -3.39
CA THR A 216 -10.26 8.04 -4.25
C THR A 216 -10.59 6.86 -5.18
N PRO A 217 -11.83 6.30 -5.13
CA PRO A 217 -12.26 5.38 -6.16
C PRO A 217 -12.35 6.17 -7.46
N THR A 218 -11.51 5.83 -8.44
CA THR A 218 -11.78 6.19 -9.83
C THR A 218 -12.99 5.36 -10.25
N HIS A 219 -14.10 6.04 -10.52
CA HIS A 219 -15.23 5.48 -11.26
C HIS A 219 -14.77 5.04 -12.65
#